data_AF-D7VMM8-F1
#
_entry.id   AF-D7VMM8-F1
#
_cell.length_a   1.000
_cell.length_b   1.000
_cell.length_c   1.000
_cell.angle_alpha   90.00
_cell.angle_beta   90.00
_cell.angle_gamma   90.00
#
_symmetry.space_group_name_H-M   'P 1'
#
loop_
_entity.id
_entity.type
_entity.pdbx_description
1 polymer ?
#
loop_
_entity_poly.entity_id
_entity_poly.type
_entity_poly.pdbx_seq_one_letter_code
_entity_poly.pdbx_strand_id
1 'polypeptide(L)'
;MDDPAQLSEYGKILIIALVGILLVCATIFLAKLISPKKPNPEKLSTYECGEESQGTAWIQFNPRFYVIALVFLLFDVELIFVFPWATVFGQSEFINADLRWGWFTMVEMAMFLGILVLGLVYVWRKGDLDWVKPTHVTPSVQVNIPAGAYEALNNKTYAVRDYKATAETADETSDQPKVESKPKIGFRPAFKKPGASS
;
A
#
# COMPACT_ATOMS: atom_id res chain seq x y z
N MET A 1 43.95 17.50 18.07
CA MET A 1 42.62 18.14 18.17
C MET A 1 42.00 17.53 19.41
N ASP A 2 42.45 17.99 20.58
CA ASP A 2 42.24 17.30 21.86
C ASP A 2 41.95 18.36 22.92
N ASP A 3 40.90 19.14 22.67
CA ASP A 3 40.30 19.94 23.74
C ASP A 3 39.43 18.99 24.57
N PRO A 4 39.67 18.80 25.88
CA PRO A 4 38.84 17.93 26.72
C PRO A 4 37.37 18.37 26.79
N ALA A 5 37.05 19.58 26.30
CA ALA A 5 35.69 20.08 26.14
C ALA A 5 35.00 19.61 24.84
N GLN A 6 35.70 18.94 23.92
CA GLN A 6 35.15 18.54 22.63
C GLN A 6 34.31 17.25 22.75
N LEU A 7 33.04 17.33 22.35
CA LEU A 7 32.18 16.14 22.25
C LEU A 7 32.76 15.15 21.23
N SER A 8 32.91 13.89 21.64
CA SER A 8 33.21 12.77 20.73
C SER A 8 32.20 12.76 19.56
N GLU A 9 32.63 12.31 18.38
CA GLU A 9 31.75 12.18 17.20
C GLU A 9 30.50 11.34 17.52
N TYR A 10 30.63 10.30 18.35
CA TYR A 10 29.48 9.52 18.83
C TYR A 10 28.52 10.34 19.70
N GLY A 11 29.05 11.27 20.50
CA GLY A 11 28.23 12.21 21.27
C GLY A 11 27.42 13.14 20.37
N LYS A 12 28.00 13.61 19.25
CA LYS A 12 27.27 14.42 18.27
C LYS A 12 26.13 13.64 17.62
N ILE A 13 26.38 12.38 17.24
CA ILE A 13 25.37 11.48 16.68
C ILE A 13 24.23 11.26 17.69
N LEU A 14 24.56 11.02 18.97
CA LEU A 14 23.58 10.86 20.04
C LEU A 14 22.71 12.11 20.20
N ILE A 15 23.30 13.31 20.20
CA ILE A 15 22.55 14.57 20.30
C ILE A 15 21.59 14.72 19.11
N ILE A 16 22.05 14.45 17.88
CA ILE A 16 21.19 14.53 16.70
C ILE A 16 20.00 13.56 16.83
N ALA A 17 20.25 12.33 17.27
CA ALA A 17 19.18 11.34 17.50
C ALA A 17 18.18 11.82 18.57
N LEU A 18 18.67 12.33 19.70
CA LEU A 18 17.82 12.84 20.78
C LEU A 18 17.00 14.06 20.35
N VAL A 19 17.60 15.00 19.63
CA VAL A 19 16.90 16.17 19.09
C VAL A 19 15.84 15.74 18.09
N GLY A 20 16.13 14.76 17.23
CA GLY A 20 15.15 14.18 16.30
C GLY A 20 13.95 13.56 17.01
N ILE A 21 14.20 12.72 18.03
CA ILE A 21 13.15 12.13 18.87
C ILE A 21 12.34 13.22 19.57
N LEU A 22 13.01 14.22 20.16
CA LEU A 22 12.37 15.33 20.85
C LEU A 22 11.47 16.13 19.92
N LEU A 23 11.89 16.39 18.68
CA LEU A 23 11.09 17.10 17.68
C LEU A 23 9.82 16.31 17.33
N VAL A 24 9.94 15.01 17.06
CA VAL A 24 8.77 14.14 16.78
C VAL A 24 7.81 14.13 17.97
N CYS A 25 8.32 13.95 19.18
CA CYS A 25 7.50 13.98 20.40
C CYS A 25 6.83 15.34 20.61
N ALA A 26 7.57 16.44 20.44
CA ALA A 26 7.06 17.80 20.61
C ALA A 26 5.96 18.13 19.59
N THR A 27 6.13 17.72 18.33
CA THR A 27 5.11 17.94 17.28
C THR A 27 3.85 17.13 17.53
N ILE A 28 3.95 15.85 17.93
CA ILE A 28 2.79 15.04 18.32
C ILE A 28 2.11 15.63 19.58
N PHE A 29 2.89 16.07 20.57
CA PHE A 29 2.36 16.69 21.77
C PHE A 29 1.62 18.00 21.47
N LEU A 30 2.22 18.87 20.65
CA LEU A 30 1.61 20.13 20.25
C LEU A 30 0.35 19.91 19.41
N ALA A 31 0.37 18.93 18.49
CA ALA A 31 -0.82 18.52 17.74
C ALA A 31 -1.94 18.06 18.68
N LYS A 32 -1.61 17.27 19.71
CA LYS A 32 -2.59 16.81 20.72
C LYS A 32 -3.15 17.96 21.58
N LEU A 33 -2.37 19.02 21.79
CA LEU A 33 -2.79 20.20 22.58
C LEU A 33 -3.70 21.14 21.77
N ILE A 34 -3.35 21.40 20.50
CA ILE A 34 -4.07 22.33 19.62
C ILE A 34 -5.30 21.68 18.96
N SER A 35 -5.26 20.36 18.71
CA SER A 35 -6.32 19.66 17.97
C SER A 35 -7.68 19.74 18.68
N PRO A 36 -8.76 20.11 17.96
CA PRO A 36 -10.12 20.01 18.47
C PRO A 36 -10.46 18.56 18.86
N LYS A 37 -10.94 18.36 20.09
CA LYS A 37 -11.31 17.04 20.62
C LYS A 37 -12.83 16.86 20.49
N LYS A 38 -13.27 16.15 19.44
CA LYS A 38 -14.68 15.79 19.20
C LYS A 38 -14.81 14.30 18.85
N PRO A 39 -14.58 13.39 19.82
CA PRO A 39 -14.78 11.97 19.61
C PRO A 39 -16.27 11.67 19.41
N ASN A 40 -16.58 10.84 18.44
CA ASN A 40 -17.90 10.27 18.20
C ASN A 40 -17.71 8.77 17.88
N PRO A 41 -18.71 7.92 18.13
CA PRO A 41 -18.61 6.49 17.84
C PRO A 41 -18.18 6.21 16.40
N GLU A 42 -18.69 6.99 15.44
CA GLU A 42 -18.37 6.85 14.01
C GLU A 42 -16.93 7.23 13.61
N LYS A 43 -16.23 8.14 14.29
CA LYS A 43 -14.79 8.38 14.00
C LYS A 43 -13.87 7.38 14.69
N LEU A 44 -14.41 6.66 15.67
CA LEU A 44 -13.68 5.65 16.44
C LEU A 44 -13.95 4.23 15.92
N SER A 45 -14.90 4.06 15.01
CA SER A 45 -15.16 2.79 14.34
C SER A 45 -14.10 2.50 13.26
N THR A 46 -13.91 1.22 12.96
CA THR A 46 -13.04 0.79 11.87
C THR A 46 -13.63 1.21 10.53
N TYR A 47 -12.79 1.73 9.64
CA TYR A 47 -13.24 2.12 8.30
C TYR A 47 -13.56 0.90 7.43
N GLU A 48 -14.83 0.73 7.08
CA GLU A 48 -15.35 -0.32 6.18
C GLU A 48 -16.28 0.29 5.10
N CYS A 49 -15.83 1.36 4.45
CA CYS A 49 -16.58 2.05 3.38
C CYS A 49 -18.00 2.54 3.77
N GLY A 50 -18.29 2.68 5.07
CA GLY A 50 -19.59 3.11 5.60
C GLY A 50 -20.48 1.97 6.13
N GLU A 51 -20.03 0.73 6.03
CA GLU A 51 -20.70 -0.44 6.62
C GLU A 51 -20.16 -0.75 8.02
N GLU A 52 -20.94 -1.47 8.83
CA GLU A 52 -20.45 -2.01 10.10
C GLU A 52 -19.46 -3.15 9.84
N SER A 53 -18.33 -3.15 10.55
CA SER A 53 -17.34 -4.22 10.42
C SER A 53 -17.95 -5.54 10.92
N GLN A 54 -17.95 -6.54 10.04
CA GLN A 54 -18.49 -7.86 10.36
C GLN A 54 -17.42 -8.93 10.20
N GLY A 55 -17.47 -9.92 11.10
CA GLY A 55 -16.56 -11.05 11.11
C GLY A 55 -15.27 -10.82 11.89
N THR A 56 -14.40 -11.82 11.84
CA THR A 56 -13.11 -11.82 12.54
C THR A 56 -12.03 -11.24 11.64
N ALA A 57 -11.21 -10.33 12.17
CA ALA A 57 -10.00 -9.84 11.51
C ALA A 57 -8.84 -10.88 11.47
N TRP A 58 -9.07 -12.08 11.99
CA TRP A 58 -8.11 -13.18 11.98
C TRP A 58 -8.03 -13.81 10.59
N ILE A 59 -6.99 -13.46 9.84
CA ILE A 59 -6.71 -14.05 8.53
C ILE A 59 -5.40 -14.86 8.58
N GLN A 60 -5.36 -15.95 7.83
CA GLN A 60 -4.13 -16.72 7.67
C GLN A 60 -3.15 -15.90 6.83
N PHE A 61 -2.09 -15.40 7.47
CA PHE A 61 -1.01 -14.73 6.77
C PHE A 61 -0.23 -15.72 5.93
N ASN A 62 0.18 -15.28 4.75
CA ASN A 62 0.95 -16.12 3.85
C ASN A 62 2.36 -16.37 4.42
N PRO A 63 2.85 -17.63 4.51
CA PRO A 63 4.19 -17.91 5.02
C PRO A 63 5.33 -17.30 4.18
N ARG A 64 5.06 -16.83 2.96
CA ARG A 64 6.07 -16.16 2.11
C ARG A 64 6.68 -14.93 2.75
N PHE A 65 5.94 -14.18 3.57
CA PHE A 65 6.50 -13.05 4.34
C PHE A 65 7.63 -13.51 5.27
N TYR A 66 7.46 -14.66 5.91
CA TYR A 66 8.49 -15.25 6.76
C TYR A 66 9.71 -15.71 5.95
N VAL A 67 9.50 -16.34 4.80
CA VAL A 67 10.62 -16.79 3.93
C VAL A 67 11.44 -15.59 3.45
N ILE A 68 10.79 -14.51 3.01
CA ILE A 68 11.48 -13.28 2.59
C ILE A 68 12.26 -12.67 3.76
N ALA A 69 11.67 -12.60 4.96
CA ALA A 69 12.35 -12.08 6.14
C ALA A 69 13.56 -12.93 6.55
N LEU A 70 13.43 -14.26 6.48
CA LEU A 70 14.51 -15.19 6.79
C LEU A 70 15.68 -15.03 5.80
N VAL A 71 15.38 -14.94 4.50
CA VAL A 71 16.38 -14.71 3.46
C VAL A 71 17.06 -13.36 3.64
N PHE A 72 16.31 -12.30 3.93
CA PHE A 72 16.85 -10.97 4.23
C PHE A 72 17.80 -11.01 5.44
N LEU A 73 17.41 -11.65 6.55
CA LEU A 73 18.24 -11.77 7.74
C LEU A 73 19.53 -12.53 7.47
N LEU A 74 19.47 -13.58 6.65
CA LEU A 74 20.65 -14.34 6.24
C LEU A 74 21.62 -13.45 5.46
N PHE A 75 21.14 -12.70 4.45
CA PHE A 75 21.98 -11.76 3.71
C PHE A 75 22.53 -10.61 4.57
N ASP A 76 21.74 -10.11 5.53
CA ASP A 76 22.16 -9.04 6.44
C ASP A 76 23.31 -9.49 7.35
N VAL A 77 23.22 -10.71 7.89
CA VAL A 77 24.32 -11.32 8.64
C VAL A 77 25.54 -11.53 7.76
N GLU A 78 25.38 -11.91 6.49
CA GLU A 78 26.52 -12.11 5.59
C GLU A 78 27.25 -10.80 5.26
N LEU A 79 26.55 -9.67 5.21
CA LEU A 79 27.16 -8.36 5.01
C LEU A 79 28.14 -7.99 6.13
N ILE A 80 27.97 -8.51 7.35
CA ILE A 80 28.93 -8.28 8.44
C ILE A 80 30.33 -8.80 8.11
N PHE A 81 30.45 -9.79 7.22
CA PHE A 81 31.73 -10.32 6.75
C PHE A 81 32.31 -9.51 5.59
N VAL A 82 31.45 -8.88 4.78
CA VAL A 82 31.87 -8.05 3.64
C VAL A 82 32.49 -6.73 4.12
N PHE A 83 31.98 -6.13 5.19
CA PHE A 83 32.47 -4.82 5.66
C PHE A 83 33.94 -4.84 6.10
N PRO A 84 34.41 -5.75 6.99
CA PRO A 84 35.82 -5.82 7.37
C PRO A 84 36.73 -6.12 6.18
N TRP A 85 36.29 -6.99 5.27
CA TRP A 85 37.04 -7.25 4.04
C TRP A 85 37.21 -5.97 3.21
N ALA A 86 36.12 -5.21 2.99
CA ALA A 86 36.16 -3.99 2.19
C ALA A 86 37.03 -2.89 2.83
N THR A 87 37.00 -2.75 4.16
CA THR A 87 37.80 -1.75 4.86
C THR A 87 39.29 -2.09 4.86
N VAL A 88 39.64 -3.37 5.06
CA VAL A 88 41.04 -3.83 5.06
C VAL A 88 41.61 -3.87 3.64
N PHE A 89 40.85 -4.36 2.66
CA PHE A 89 41.26 -4.35 1.25
C PHE A 89 41.48 -2.92 0.73
N GLY A 90 40.75 -1.93 1.26
CA GLY A 90 40.94 -0.51 0.91
C GLY A 90 42.23 0.12 1.46
N GLN A 91 42.99 -0.56 2.33
CA GLN A 91 44.20 -0.02 2.93
C GLN A 91 45.43 -0.29 2.06
N SER A 92 46.09 0.80 1.62
CA SER A 92 47.26 0.74 0.74
C SER A 92 48.46 0.03 1.37
N GLU A 93 48.57 0.01 2.71
CA GLU A 93 49.67 -0.63 3.41
C GLU A 93 49.71 -2.15 3.16
N PHE A 94 48.55 -2.82 3.28
CA PHE A 94 48.43 -4.25 3.07
C PHE A 94 48.56 -4.64 1.59
N ILE A 95 48.07 -3.80 0.67
CA ILE A 95 48.21 -4.04 -0.77
C ILE A 95 49.68 -3.96 -1.21
N ASN A 96 50.45 -2.99 -0.69
CA ASN A 96 51.84 -2.77 -1.08
C ASN A 96 52.83 -3.71 -0.37
N ALA A 97 52.43 -4.36 0.72
CA ALA A 97 53.26 -5.31 1.46
C ALA A 97 53.51 -6.61 0.68
N ASP A 98 52.48 -7.16 0.03
CA ASP A 98 52.59 -8.32 -0.85
C ASP A 98 51.51 -8.28 -1.94
N LEU A 99 51.94 -8.22 -3.21
CA LEU A 99 51.04 -8.18 -4.36
C LEU A 99 50.14 -9.43 -4.46
N ARG A 100 50.58 -10.57 -3.88
CA ARG A 100 49.82 -11.82 -3.86
C ARG A 100 48.60 -11.75 -2.94
N TRP A 101 48.67 -10.94 -1.88
CA TRP A 101 47.61 -10.79 -0.89
C TRP A 101 46.34 -10.17 -1.50
N GLY A 102 46.50 -9.16 -2.35
CA GLY A 102 45.36 -8.54 -3.04
C GLY A 102 44.61 -9.51 -3.94
N TRP A 103 45.33 -10.32 -4.74
CA TRP A 103 44.68 -11.32 -5.59
C TRP A 103 44.01 -12.44 -4.77
N PHE A 104 44.68 -12.92 -3.72
CA PHE A 104 44.17 -13.97 -2.85
C PHE A 104 42.87 -13.55 -2.16
N THR A 105 42.88 -12.41 -1.49
CA THR A 105 41.70 -11.86 -0.79
C THR A 105 40.55 -11.51 -1.74
N MET A 106 40.85 -11.07 -2.96
CA MET A 106 39.83 -10.82 -3.98
C MET A 106 39.16 -12.11 -4.44
N VAL A 107 39.92 -13.20 -4.64
CA VAL A 107 39.37 -14.51 -5.04
C VAL A 107 38.53 -15.12 -3.92
N GLU A 108 38.98 -15.06 -2.67
CA GLU A 108 38.21 -15.52 -1.52
C GLU A 108 36.87 -14.79 -1.41
N MET A 109 36.90 -13.46 -1.56
CA MET A 109 35.69 -12.65 -1.51
C MET A 109 34.77 -12.92 -2.70
N ALA A 110 35.31 -13.08 -3.90
CA ALA A 110 34.54 -13.46 -5.09
C ALA A 110 33.89 -14.84 -4.92
N MET A 111 34.56 -15.79 -4.27
CA MET A 111 34.00 -17.10 -3.94
C MET A 111 32.88 -16.97 -2.91
N PHE A 112 33.08 -16.19 -1.85
CA PHE A 112 32.06 -15.92 -0.84
C PHE A 112 30.80 -15.30 -1.45
N LEU A 113 30.94 -14.19 -2.18
CA LEU A 113 29.84 -13.55 -2.92
C LEU A 113 29.21 -14.51 -3.95
N GLY A 114 30.02 -15.35 -4.60
CA GLY A 114 29.54 -16.37 -5.52
C GLY A 114 28.58 -17.36 -4.85
N ILE A 115 28.89 -17.81 -3.63
CA ILE A 115 28.01 -18.67 -2.84
C ILE A 115 26.70 -17.93 -2.49
N LEU A 116 26.79 -16.65 -2.10
CA LEU A 116 25.61 -15.83 -1.77
C LEU A 116 24.67 -15.68 -2.97
N VAL A 117 25.24 -15.33 -4.12
CA VAL A 117 24.50 -15.20 -5.38
C VAL A 117 23.90 -16.53 -5.80
N LEU A 118 24.60 -17.65 -5.62
CA LEU A 118 24.07 -18.97 -5.92
C LEU A 118 22.87 -19.31 -5.02
N GLY A 119 22.95 -18.99 -3.71
CA GLY A 119 21.83 -19.10 -2.78
C GLY A 119 20.63 -18.25 -3.22
N LEU A 120 20.87 -16.98 -3.59
CA LEU A 120 19.84 -16.08 -4.11
C LEU A 120 19.17 -16.64 -5.37
N VAL A 121 19.97 -17.09 -6.34
CA VAL A 121 19.50 -17.66 -7.60
C VAL A 121 18.70 -18.93 -7.34
N TYR A 122 19.09 -19.76 -6.38
CA TYR A 122 18.35 -20.96 -6.00
C TYR A 122 16.95 -20.62 -5.47
N VAL A 123 16.86 -19.71 -4.49
CA VAL A 123 15.58 -19.28 -3.90
C VAL A 123 14.70 -18.59 -4.95
N TRP A 124 15.31 -17.80 -5.84
CA TRP A 124 14.61 -17.15 -6.93
C TRP A 124 14.05 -18.15 -7.96
N ARG A 125 14.86 -19.13 -8.39
CA ARG A 125 14.43 -20.21 -9.29
C ARG A 125 13.32 -21.05 -8.70
N LYS A 126 13.30 -21.22 -7.38
CA LYS A 126 12.25 -21.94 -6.64
C LYS A 126 10.93 -21.15 -6.54
N GLY A 127 10.93 -19.85 -6.85
CA GLY A 127 9.74 -19.00 -6.79
C GLY A 127 9.34 -18.61 -5.36
N ASP A 128 10.21 -18.82 -4.37
CA ASP A 128 9.94 -18.46 -2.97
C ASP A 128 9.86 -16.92 -2.79
N LEU A 129 10.43 -16.16 -3.74
CA LEU A 129 10.36 -14.70 -3.81
C LEU A 129 9.14 -14.19 -4.60
N ASP A 130 8.35 -15.06 -5.24
CA ASP A 130 7.23 -14.63 -6.06
C ASP A 130 6.08 -14.12 -5.20
N TRP A 131 5.62 -12.90 -5.53
CA TRP A 131 4.51 -12.29 -4.82
C TRP A 131 3.16 -12.89 -5.22
N VAL A 132 2.28 -13.09 -4.23
CA VAL A 132 0.90 -13.51 -4.49
C VAL A 132 0.12 -12.32 -5.06
N LYS A 133 -0.23 -12.41 -6.33
CA LYS A 133 -1.16 -11.46 -6.97
C LYS A 133 -2.59 -11.85 -6.61
N PRO A 134 -3.43 -10.92 -6.10
CA PRO A 134 -4.85 -11.18 -5.90
C PRO A 134 -5.49 -11.55 -7.24
N THR A 135 -6.13 -12.71 -7.33
CA THR A 135 -6.97 -13.04 -8.48
C THR A 135 -8.32 -12.36 -8.30
N HIS A 136 -8.53 -11.26 -9.02
CA HIS A 136 -9.82 -10.59 -9.05
C HIS A 136 -10.82 -11.45 -9.80
N VAL A 137 -11.68 -12.16 -9.07
CA VAL A 137 -12.86 -12.80 -9.67
C VAL A 137 -13.88 -11.69 -9.88
N THR A 138 -14.11 -11.28 -11.12
CA THR A 138 -15.17 -10.33 -11.43
C THR A 138 -16.51 -11.02 -11.19
N PRO A 139 -17.37 -10.55 -10.27
CA PRO A 139 -18.68 -11.14 -10.07
C PRO A 139 -19.50 -10.98 -11.36
N SER A 140 -19.92 -12.10 -11.95
CA SER A 140 -20.87 -12.08 -13.05
C SER A 140 -22.27 -12.12 -12.48
N VAL A 141 -23.01 -11.01 -12.62
CA VAL A 141 -24.42 -10.97 -12.28
C VAL A 141 -25.19 -11.37 -13.53
N GLN A 142 -26.10 -12.34 -13.41
CA GLN A 142 -26.96 -12.75 -14.51
C GLN A 142 -28.01 -11.65 -14.76
N VAL A 143 -27.59 -10.62 -15.48
CA VAL A 143 -28.48 -9.55 -15.94
C VAL A 143 -29.06 -9.95 -17.29
N ASN A 144 -30.34 -9.66 -17.51
CA ASN A 144 -31.02 -9.92 -18.79
C ASN A 144 -30.64 -8.88 -19.86
N ILE A 145 -29.43 -8.32 -19.76
CA ILE A 145 -28.92 -7.23 -20.58
C ILE A 145 -27.82 -7.82 -21.48
N PRO A 146 -27.93 -7.69 -22.81
CA PRO A 146 -26.90 -8.19 -23.71
C PRO A 146 -25.59 -7.43 -23.50
N ALA A 147 -24.45 -8.12 -23.61
CA ALA A 147 -23.12 -7.55 -23.34
C ALA A 147 -22.82 -6.26 -24.14
N GLY A 148 -23.31 -6.15 -25.38
CA GLY A 148 -23.16 -4.97 -26.23
C GLY A 148 -24.08 -3.78 -25.91
N ALA A 149 -24.99 -3.90 -24.95
CA ALA A 149 -25.89 -2.81 -24.59
C ALA A 149 -25.14 -1.57 -24.08
N TYR A 150 -24.05 -1.78 -23.34
CA TYR A 150 -23.20 -0.69 -22.83
C TYR A 150 -22.40 -0.03 -23.94
N GLU A 151 -21.85 -0.79 -24.90
CA GLU A 151 -21.18 -0.21 -26.08
C GLU A 151 -22.15 0.64 -26.91
N ALA A 152 -23.38 0.15 -27.12
CA ALA A 152 -24.42 0.91 -27.82
C ALA A 152 -24.83 2.20 -27.07
N LEU A 153 -24.66 2.25 -25.75
CA LEU A 153 -24.98 3.41 -24.92
C LEU A 153 -23.81 4.40 -24.85
N ASN A 154 -22.58 3.91 -24.78
CA ASN A 154 -21.36 4.73 -24.80
C ASN A 154 -21.13 5.39 -26.16
N ASN A 155 -21.49 4.71 -27.24
CA ASN A 155 -21.37 5.23 -28.61
C ASN A 155 -22.54 6.16 -29.01
N LYS A 156 -23.55 6.32 -28.15
CA LYS A 156 -24.63 7.28 -28.40
C LYS A 156 -24.16 8.69 -28.10
N THR A 157 -24.33 9.58 -29.07
CA THR A 157 -24.16 11.01 -28.85
C THR A 157 -25.39 11.56 -28.16
N TYR A 158 -25.20 12.17 -26.98
CA TYR A 158 -26.27 12.80 -26.23
C TYR A 158 -26.31 14.30 -26.54
N ALA A 159 -27.49 14.83 -26.88
CA ALA A 159 -27.69 16.26 -26.92
C ALA A 159 -27.66 16.77 -25.47
N VAL A 160 -26.64 17.54 -25.11
CA VAL A 160 -26.55 18.21 -23.82
C VAL A 160 -27.73 19.17 -23.73
N ARG A 161 -28.67 18.92 -22.79
CA ARG A 161 -29.69 19.93 -22.49
C ARG A 161 -29.00 21.06 -21.74
N ASP A 162 -29.12 22.27 -22.26
CA ASP A 162 -28.75 23.47 -21.52
C ASP A 162 -29.56 23.51 -20.23
N TYR A 163 -28.86 23.41 -19.10
CA TYR A 163 -29.47 23.56 -17.80
C TYR A 163 -29.91 25.02 -17.64
N LYS A 164 -31.20 25.29 -17.87
CA LYS A 164 -31.84 26.49 -17.34
C LYS A 164 -32.34 26.16 -15.95
N ALA A 165 -31.73 26.77 -14.93
CA ALA A 165 -32.30 26.80 -13.59
C ALA A 165 -33.75 27.27 -13.73
N THR A 166 -34.69 26.37 -13.49
CA THR A 166 -36.09 26.76 -13.40
C THR A 166 -36.18 27.53 -12.10
N ALA A 167 -36.21 28.86 -12.19
CA ALA A 167 -36.59 29.66 -11.05
C ALA A 167 -38.00 29.20 -10.67
N GLU A 168 -38.13 28.61 -9.49
CA GLU A 168 -39.42 28.26 -8.92
C GLU A 168 -40.18 29.57 -8.69
N THR A 169 -41.02 29.96 -9.65
CA THR A 169 -42.17 30.80 -9.36
C THR A 169 -43.22 29.86 -8.79
N ALA A 170 -43.32 29.84 -7.46
CA ALA A 170 -44.56 29.48 -6.79
C ALA A 170 -45.62 30.48 -7.25
N ASP A 171 -46.58 30.05 -8.07
CA ASP A 171 -48.01 30.20 -7.76
C ASP A 171 -48.95 29.66 -8.86
N GLU A 172 -50.15 29.29 -8.38
CA GLU A 172 -51.44 29.21 -9.08
C GLU A 172 -51.82 28.00 -9.97
N THR A 173 -52.60 27.12 -9.33
CA THR A 173 -53.83 26.46 -9.78
C THR A 173 -54.38 26.88 -11.17
N SER A 174 -54.47 25.95 -12.12
CA SER A 174 -55.64 25.76 -13.00
C SER A 174 -55.50 24.54 -13.91
N ASP A 175 -56.64 23.92 -14.17
CA ASP A 175 -56.89 22.72 -14.98
C ASP A 175 -55.98 22.49 -16.19
N GLN A 176 -55.50 21.25 -16.36
CA GLN A 176 -55.06 20.74 -17.67
C GLN A 176 -55.72 19.39 -18.01
N PRO A 177 -56.12 19.20 -19.29
CA PRO A 177 -56.76 17.99 -19.76
C PRO A 177 -55.75 16.83 -19.86
N LYS A 178 -56.28 15.63 -19.59
CA LYS A 178 -55.59 14.33 -19.59
C LYS A 178 -54.91 14.05 -20.93
N VAL A 179 -53.59 14.29 -21.03
CA VAL A 179 -52.77 13.86 -22.16
C VAL A 179 -52.42 12.39 -22.00
N GLU A 180 -52.81 11.62 -23.02
CA GLU A 180 -52.63 10.19 -23.17
C GLU A 180 -51.13 9.81 -23.09
N SER A 181 -50.79 8.91 -22.15
CA SER A 181 -49.40 8.51 -21.90
C SER A 181 -48.95 7.45 -22.90
N LYS A 182 -47.85 7.73 -23.61
CA LYS A 182 -47.13 6.76 -24.47
C LYS A 182 -46.73 5.49 -23.69
N PRO A 183 -46.62 4.32 -24.36
CA PRO A 183 -46.39 3.06 -23.69
C PRO A 183 -45.06 3.06 -22.94
N LYS A 184 -45.12 2.58 -21.71
CA LYS A 184 -44.06 2.65 -20.71
C LYS A 184 -42.96 1.63 -21.05
N ILE A 185 -41.89 2.07 -21.72
CA ILE A 185 -40.69 1.27 -21.94
C ILE A 185 -39.81 1.43 -20.69
N GLY A 186 -40.06 0.60 -19.68
CA GLY A 186 -39.25 0.61 -18.45
C GLY A 186 -39.61 -0.53 -17.54
N PHE A 187 -38.69 -1.48 -17.40
CA PHE A 187 -38.81 -2.60 -16.47
C PHE A 187 -38.77 -2.08 -15.04
N ARG A 188 -39.85 -2.32 -14.28
CA ARG A 188 -39.88 -2.14 -12.83
C ARG A 188 -39.55 -3.48 -12.18
N PRO A 189 -38.39 -3.67 -11.54
CA PRO A 189 -38.15 -4.88 -10.77
C PRO A 189 -39.14 -4.93 -9.59
N ALA A 190 -39.95 -5.98 -9.54
CA ALA A 190 -40.79 -6.28 -8.40
C ALA A 190 -40.00 -7.15 -7.42
N PHE A 191 -39.51 -6.54 -6.33
CA PHE A 191 -38.88 -7.29 -5.24
C PHE A 191 -39.96 -8.04 -4.47
N LYS A 192 -39.99 -9.37 -4.61
CA LYS A 192 -40.78 -10.23 -3.70
C LYS A 192 -40.06 -10.26 -2.35
N LYS A 193 -40.75 -9.81 -1.30
CA LYS A 193 -40.28 -10.00 0.08
C LYS A 193 -40.20 -11.51 0.35
N PRO A 194 -39.10 -12.01 0.95
CA PRO A 194 -39.03 -13.41 1.36
C PRO A 194 -39.92 -13.60 2.60
N GLY A 195 -40.91 -14.48 2.52
CA GLY A 195 -41.73 -14.85 3.69
C GLY A 195 -43.24 -14.99 3.48
N ALA A 196 -43.72 -15.34 2.29
CA ALA A 196 -45.12 -15.76 2.12
C ALA A 196 -45.21 -16.96 1.18
N SER A 197 -44.97 -18.16 1.73
CA SER A 197 -45.56 -19.39 1.24
C SER A 197 -46.21 -20.10 2.42
N SER A 198 -47.51 -20.32 2.28
CA SER A 198 -48.31 -21.29 3.04
C SER A 198 -47.73 -22.71 2.92
#